data_AF-A0A4V1PTR0-F1
#
_entry.id   AF-A0A4V1PTR0-F1
#
_cell.length_a   1.000
_cell.length_b   1.000
_cell.length_c   1.000
_cell.angle_alpha   90.00
_cell.angle_beta   90.00
_cell.angle_gamma   90.00
#
_symmetry.space_group_name_H-M   'P 1'
#
loop_
_entity.id
_entity.type
_entity.pdbx_description
1 polymer ?
#
loop_
_entity_poly.entity_id
_entity_poly.type
_entity_poly.pdbx_seq_one_letter_code
_entity_poly.pdbx_strand_id
1 'polypeptide(L)'
;MMDLLIRINRHYQELTEQEHQMITALQKVDLAWDSLTSNELAKKLYVSRARIFRMLKKLELESFAELKYLIQQEKQTELSFR
;
A
#
# COMPACT_ATOMS: atom_id res chain seq x y z
N MET A 1 -7.21 -5.44 6.55
CA MET A 1 -6.42 -4.47 7.33
C MET A 1 -5.35 -5.19 8.13
N MET A 2 -5.66 -6.38 8.68
CA MET A 2 -4.77 -7.13 9.58
C MET A 2 -3.40 -7.47 8.97
N ASP A 3 -3.32 -8.10 7.78
CA ASP A 3 -2.03 -8.56 7.25
C ASP A 3 -1.11 -7.41 6.79
N LEU A 4 -1.64 -6.45 6.04
CA LEU A 4 -0.87 -5.29 5.60
C LEU A 4 -0.42 -4.42 6.79
N LEU A 5 -1.29 -4.16 7.79
CA LEU A 5 -0.89 -3.44 8.99
C LEU A 5 0.13 -4.21 9.83
N ILE A 6 0.02 -5.54 9.94
CA ILE A 6 1.01 -6.36 10.64
C ILE A 6 2.39 -6.18 9.99
N ARG A 7 2.47 -6.25 8.65
CA ARG A 7 3.72 -6.04 7.92
C ARG A 7 4.26 -4.62 8.08
N ILE A 8 3.40 -3.60 7.98
CA ILE A 8 3.78 -2.20 8.22
C ILE A 8 4.34 -1.99 9.63
N ASN A 9 3.66 -2.52 10.64
CA ASN A 9 4.08 -2.37 12.04
C ASN A 9 5.39 -3.11 12.32
N ARG A 10 5.58 -4.31 11.75
CA ARG A 10 6.82 -5.10 11.89
C ARG A 10 8.03 -4.34 11.35
N HIS A 11 7.89 -3.72 10.18
CA HIS A 11 8.99 -3.03 9.49
C HIS A 11 8.98 -1.51 9.70
N TYR A 12 8.19 -1.00 10.65
CA TYR A 12 7.96 0.44 10.78
C TYR A 12 9.24 1.25 10.90
N GLN A 13 10.21 0.77 11.70
CA GLN A 13 11.49 1.45 11.92
C GLN A 13 12.44 1.42 10.72
N GLU A 14 12.20 0.55 9.74
CA GLU A 14 13.02 0.41 8.52
C GLU A 14 12.55 1.34 7.40
N LEU A 15 11.36 1.93 7.56
CA LEU A 15 10.76 2.83 6.60
C LEU A 15 11.38 4.23 6.73
N THR A 16 11.57 4.87 5.59
CA THR A 16 11.92 6.29 5.54
C THR A 16 10.68 7.15 5.79
N GLU A 17 10.89 8.42 6.14
CA GLU A 17 9.79 9.39 6.29
C GLU A 17 8.90 9.46 5.02
N GLN A 18 9.51 9.43 3.83
CA GLN A 18 8.76 9.41 2.58
C GLN A 18 7.90 8.14 2.44
N GLU A 19 8.39 6.98 2.89
CA GLU A 19 7.64 5.72 2.85
C GLU A 19 6.50 5.71 3.88
N HIS A 20 6.69 6.31 5.06
CA HIS A 20 5.60 6.54 6.02
C HIS A 20 4.50 7.45 5.43
N GLN A 21 4.89 8.51 4.72
CA GLN A 21 3.96 9.40 4.03
C GLN A 21 3.21 8.65 2.91
N MET A 22 3.91 7.80 2.15
CA MET A 22 3.28 6.95 1.13
C MET A 22 2.24 6.02 1.75
N ILE A 23 2.57 5.30 2.83
CA ILE A 23 1.63 4.41 3.54
C ILE A 23 0.41 5.18 4.06
N THR A 24 0.63 6.34 4.68
CA THR A 24 -0.44 7.21 5.16
C THR A 24 -1.38 7.62 4.02
N ALA A 25 -0.82 7.94 2.85
CA ALA A 25 -1.61 8.28 1.67
C ALA A 25 -2.40 7.08 1.14
N LEU A 26 -1.85 5.86 1.19
CA LEU A 26 -2.59 4.66 0.79
C LEU A 26 -3.83 4.40 1.65
N GLN A 27 -3.78 4.78 2.94
CA GLN A 27 -4.90 4.60 3.89
C GLN A 27 -5.97 5.70 3.77
N LYS A 28 -5.59 6.92 3.38
CA LYS A 28 -6.50 8.08 3.37
C LYS A 28 -7.16 8.35 2.03
N VAL A 29 -6.55 7.89 0.93
CA VAL A 29 -7.05 8.19 -0.42
C VAL A 29 -7.96 7.06 -0.88
N ASP A 30 -9.21 7.41 -1.23
CA ASP A 30 -10.07 6.47 -1.93
C ASP A 30 -9.56 6.30 -3.37
N LEU A 31 -8.70 5.29 -3.54
CA LEU A 31 -8.16 4.91 -4.83
C LEU A 31 -9.06 3.85 -5.46
N ALA A 32 -9.29 3.99 -6.76
CA ALA A 32 -9.90 2.96 -7.60
C ALA A 32 -8.90 1.81 -7.80
N TRP A 33 -8.70 1.01 -6.74
CA TRP A 33 -7.66 -0.02 -6.67
C TRP A 33 -7.75 -1.05 -7.79
N ASP A 34 -8.95 -1.37 -8.27
CA ASP A 34 -9.18 -2.35 -9.33
C ASP A 34 -8.43 -1.99 -10.62
N SER A 35 -8.51 -0.73 -11.04
CA SER A 35 -7.88 -0.23 -12.26
C SER A 35 -6.52 0.42 -12.03
N LEU A 36 -6.14 0.67 -10.77
CA LEU A 36 -4.90 1.37 -10.45
C LEU A 36 -3.67 0.56 -10.89
N THR A 37 -2.79 1.23 -11.62
CA THR A 37 -1.45 0.75 -11.99
C THR A 37 -0.38 1.35 -11.08
N SER A 38 0.79 0.70 -11.01
CA SER A 38 1.93 1.22 -10.25
C SER A 38 2.45 2.56 -10.80
N ASN A 39 2.27 2.81 -12.11
CA ASN A 39 2.57 4.09 -12.76
C ASN A 39 1.64 5.20 -12.24
N GLU A 40 0.34 4.95 -12.15
CA GLU A 40 -0.63 5.93 -11.67
C GLU A 40 -0.44 6.20 -10.18
N LEU A 41 -0.17 5.16 -9.39
CA LEU A 41 0.14 5.34 -7.98
C LEU A 41 1.40 6.19 -7.79
N ALA A 42 2.45 5.94 -8.57
CA ALA A 42 3.68 6.72 -8.55
C ALA A 42 3.41 8.21 -8.82
N LYS A 43 2.59 8.52 -9.85
CA LYS A 43 2.17 9.88 -10.15
C LYS A 43 1.36 10.51 -9.01
N LYS A 44 0.40 9.78 -8.44
CA LYS A 44 -0.45 10.28 -7.33
C LYS A 44 0.34 10.56 -6.06
N LEU A 45 1.36 9.74 -5.78
CA LEU A 45 2.24 9.89 -4.62
C LEU A 45 3.45 10.81 -4.89
N TYR A 46 3.60 11.34 -6.10
CA TYR A 46 4.75 12.14 -6.52
C TYR A 46 6.10 11.45 -6.28
N VAL A 47 6.17 10.15 -6.55
CA VAL A 47 7.38 9.33 -6.41
C VAL A 47 7.67 8.54 -7.68
N SER A 48 8.86 7.96 -7.79
CA SER A 48 9.15 7.00 -8.86
C SER A 48 8.54 5.63 -8.57
N ARG A 49 8.23 4.85 -9.62
CA ARG A 49 7.85 3.44 -9.46
C ARG A 49 8.86 2.65 -8.63
N ALA A 50 10.15 2.89 -8.84
CA ALA A 50 11.21 2.22 -8.08
C ALA A 50 11.11 2.48 -6.58
N ARG A 51 10.66 3.67 -6.15
CA ARG A 51 10.41 3.97 -4.74
C ARG A 51 9.28 3.11 -4.17
N ILE A 52 8.19 2.96 -4.91
CA ILE A 52 7.09 2.05 -4.54
C ILE A 52 7.64 0.62 -4.35
N PHE A 53 8.35 0.08 -5.32
CA PHE A 53 8.87 -1.28 -5.22
C PHE A 53 9.88 -1.47 -4.09
N ARG A 54 10.70 -0.47 -3.76
CA ARG A 54 11.59 -0.53 -2.59
C ARG A 54 10.79 -0.58 -1.28
N MET A 55 9.75 0.24 -1.15
CA MET A 55 8.84 0.20 -0.01
C MET A 55 8.17 -1.17 0.11
N LEU A 56 7.65 -1.72 -1.00
CA LEU A 56 7.01 -3.04 -1.02
C LEU A 56 7.97 -4.13 -0.56
N LYS A 57 9.22 -4.12 -1.03
CA LYS A 57 10.25 -5.08 -0.60
C LYS A 57 10.53 -5.00 0.90
N LYS A 58 10.57 -3.80 1.49
CA LYS A 58 10.73 -3.63 2.94
C LYS A 58 9.55 -4.21 3.72
N LEU A 59 8.35 -4.10 3.16
CA LEU A 59 7.13 -4.66 3.73
C LEU A 59 6.94 -6.15 3.42
N GLU A 60 7.97 -6.82 2.88
CA GLU A 60 7.91 -8.22 2.45
C GLU A 60 6.76 -8.50 1.47
N LEU A 61 6.43 -7.52 0.60
CA LEU A 61 5.47 -7.66 -0.47
C LEU A 61 6.20 -7.97 -1.78
N GLU A 62 5.80 -9.05 -2.44
CA GLU A 62 6.41 -9.56 -3.66
C GLU A 62 6.09 -8.68 -4.87
N SER A 63 4.92 -8.04 -4.87
CA SER A 63 4.45 -7.28 -6.02
C SER A 63 3.47 -6.18 -5.69
N PHE A 64 3.27 -5.29 -6.66
CA PHE A 64 2.17 -4.31 -6.60
C PHE A 64 0.80 -4.99 -6.66
N ALA A 65 0.68 -6.16 -7.29
CA ALA A 65 -0.58 -6.91 -7.32
C ALA A 65 -0.95 -7.44 -5.92
N GLU A 66 0.02 -7.92 -5.15
CA GLU A 66 -0.18 -8.34 -3.76
C GLU A 66 -0.68 -7.18 -2.89
N LEU A 67 -0.07 -5.98 -3.02
CA LEU A 67 -0.56 -4.78 -2.35
C LEU A 67 -2.05 -4.52 -2.66
N LYS A 68 -2.43 -4.56 -3.95
CA LYS A 68 -3.83 -4.34 -4.36
C LYS A 68 -4.76 -5.37 -3.75
N TYR A 69 -4.38 -6.64 -3.82
CA TYR A 69 -5.15 -7.74 -3.26
C TYR A 69 -5.38 -7.55 -1.76
N LEU A 70 -4.31 -7.26 -0.99
CA LEU A 70 -4.42 -7.06 0.45
C LEU A 70 -5.37 -5.91 0.78
N ILE A 71 -5.29 -4.78 0.08
CA ILE A 71 -6.17 -3.62 0.30
C ILE A 71 -7.62 -3.90 -0.10
N GLN A 72 -7.86 -4.64 -1.18
CA GLN A 72 -9.20 -5.00 -1.63
C GLN A 72 -9.91 -5.97 -0.67
N GLN A 73 -9.18 -6.95 -0.13
CA GLN A 73 -9.69 -7.87 0.89
C GLN A 73 -10.25 -7.12 2.11
N GLU A 74 -9.62 -6.02 2.50
CA GLU A 74 -10.05 -5.19 3.63
C GLU A 74 -11.35 -4.47 3.33
N LYS A 75 -11.44 -3.82 2.16
CA LYS A 75 -12.66 -3.12 1.74
C LYS A 75 -13.85 -4.08 1.66
N GLN A 76 -13.65 -5.31 1.19
CA GLN A 76 -14.70 -6.34 1.17
C GLN A 76 -15.08 -6.81 2.57
N THR A 77 -14.11 -6.97 3.47
CA THR A 77 -14.36 -7.35 4.87
C THR A 77 -15.16 -6.27 5.59
N GLU A 78 -14.81 -5.00 5.45
CA GLU A 78 -15.54 -3.87 6.06
C GLU A 78 -16.97 -3.71 5.52
N LEU A 79 -17.19 -4.02 4.24
CA LEU A 79 -18.52 -4.04 3.63
C LEU A 79 -19.38 -5.24 4.06
N SER A 80 -18.75 -6.35 4.48
CA SER A 80 -19.48 -7.55 4.92
C SER A 80 -19.99 -7.47 6.36
N PHE A 81 -19.51 -6.48 7.13
CA PHE A 81 -19.95 -6.18 8.50
C PHE A 81 -20.82 -4.92 8.59
N ARG A 82 -21.26 -4.38 7.45
CA ARG A 82 -22.25 -3.29 7.35
C ARG A 82 -23.56 -3.84 6.83
#